data_AF-E6S7Z9-F1
#
_entry.id   AF-E6S7Z9-F1
#
_cell.length_a   1.000
_cell.length_b   1.000
_cell.length_c   1.000
_cell.angle_alpha   90.00
_cell.angle_beta   90.00
_cell.angle_gamma   90.00
#
_symmetry.space_group_name_H-M   'P 1'
#
loop_
_entity.id
_entity.type
_entity.pdbx_description
1 polymer ?
#
loop_
_entity_poly.entity_id
_entity_poly.type
_entity_poly.pdbx_seq_one_letter_code
_entity_poly.pdbx_strand_id
1 'polypeptide(L)'
;MTEQTSRRLTRATTPNDRLDQPREKRGGFLPRLRSDSDRFGRFAETFARFMGTARFLMWMTIFVIVWVAINVVGLFGLRWDPYPFILLNLFFSTQASYAAPLILLAQNRQADRDRVGLEQDRSRDERNLADTEFLTREVASLRLALREQATRDFVRSELRDLLGELEERALIRPLGDGGPAPKHPATD
;
A
#
# COMPACT_ATOMS: atom_id res chain seq x y z
N MET A 1 -6.50 1.77 81.51
CA MET A 1 -7.27 0.63 80.96
C MET A 1 -8.37 1.27 80.15
N THR A 2 -8.01 1.62 78.91
CA THR A 2 -8.62 2.73 78.18
C THR A 2 -8.95 2.24 76.80
N GLU A 3 -10.21 2.42 76.44
CA GLU A 3 -10.84 2.16 75.16
C GLU A 3 -10.02 2.75 74.00
N GLN A 4 -9.93 2.02 72.89
CA GLN A 4 -10.15 2.57 71.55
C GLN A 4 -10.17 1.44 70.52
N THR A 5 -11.34 0.84 70.41
CA THR A 5 -11.95 0.38 69.17
C THR A 5 -11.75 1.44 68.07
N SER A 6 -10.97 1.16 67.02
CA SER A 6 -11.12 1.87 65.74
C SER A 6 -10.44 1.15 64.57
N ARG A 7 -11.28 0.50 63.76
CA ARG A 7 -11.28 0.57 62.29
C ARG A 7 -10.05 0.03 61.55
N ARG A 8 -9.91 -1.29 61.53
CA ARG A 8 -9.41 -1.94 60.30
C ARG A 8 -10.53 -1.88 59.26
N LEU A 9 -10.45 -0.89 58.40
CA LEU A 9 -11.29 -0.78 57.20
C LEU A 9 -10.95 -1.95 56.28
N THR A 10 -11.79 -2.97 56.30
CA THR A 10 -11.84 -4.00 55.27
C THR A 10 -12.19 -3.29 53.96
N ARG A 11 -11.18 -2.95 53.16
CA ARG A 11 -11.37 -2.39 51.82
C ARG A 11 -12.01 -3.48 50.96
N ALA A 12 -13.33 -3.42 50.84
CA ALA A 12 -14.05 -4.18 49.83
C ALA A 12 -13.51 -3.76 48.46
N THR A 13 -12.79 -4.66 47.79
CA THR A 13 -12.41 -4.49 46.39
C THR A 13 -13.65 -4.76 45.56
N THR A 14 -14.37 -3.70 45.20
CA THR A 14 -15.41 -3.77 44.17
C THR A 14 -14.74 -4.19 42.86
N PRO A 15 -15.14 -5.30 42.22
CA PRO A 15 -14.69 -5.59 40.86
C PRO A 15 -15.24 -4.47 39.99
N ASN A 16 -14.34 -3.69 39.42
CA ASN A 16 -14.66 -2.65 38.46
C ASN A 16 -15.25 -3.34 37.22
N ASP A 17 -16.58 -3.32 37.13
CA ASP A 17 -17.34 -3.77 35.97
C ASP A 17 -17.06 -2.79 34.84
N ARG A 18 -15.99 -3.08 34.09
CA ARG A 18 -15.53 -2.29 32.95
C ARG A 18 -16.59 -2.37 31.86
N LEU A 19 -17.51 -1.42 31.88
CA LEU A 19 -18.56 -1.15 30.89
C LEU A 19 -18.01 -0.76 29.50
N ASP A 20 -16.69 -0.71 29.33
CA ASP A 20 -15.99 -0.29 28.12
C ASP A 20 -15.70 -1.44 27.13
N GLN A 21 -16.09 -2.67 27.45
CA GLN A 21 -16.03 -3.75 26.48
C GLN A 21 -17.36 -3.78 25.71
N PRO A 22 -17.38 -3.46 24.40
CA PRO A 22 -18.58 -3.65 23.61
C PRO A 22 -18.95 -5.13 23.69
N ARG A 23 -20.07 -5.43 24.34
CA ARG A 23 -20.66 -6.78 24.37
C ARG A 23 -20.85 -7.22 22.93
N GLU A 24 -19.96 -8.07 22.43
CA GLU A 24 -20.20 -8.82 21.22
C GLU A 24 -21.45 -9.66 21.47
N LYS A 25 -22.57 -9.22 20.88
CA LYS A 25 -23.79 -10.01 20.79
C LYS A 25 -23.38 -11.29 20.06
N ARG A 26 -23.18 -12.37 20.83
CA ARG A 26 -23.01 -13.74 20.34
C ARG A 26 -24.30 -14.12 19.61
N GLY A 27 -24.36 -13.71 18.35
CA GLY A 27 -25.51 -13.86 17.49
C GLY A 27 -25.64 -15.29 16.99
N GLY A 28 -26.88 -15.78 17.06
CA GLY A 28 -27.45 -16.71 16.10
C GLY A 28 -26.98 -18.17 16.16
N PHE A 29 -27.93 -19.04 16.50
CA PHE A 29 -27.91 -20.49 16.23
C PHE A 29 -27.97 -20.83 14.73
N LEU A 30 -27.52 -19.95 13.83
CA LEU A 30 -27.43 -20.30 12.41
C LEU A 30 -26.17 -21.15 12.22
N PRO A 31 -26.28 -22.37 11.64
CA PRO A 31 -25.11 -23.11 11.22
C PRO A 31 -24.39 -22.22 10.21
N ARG A 32 -23.19 -21.74 10.58
CA ARG A 32 -22.30 -21.08 9.64
C ARG A 32 -21.99 -22.11 8.57
N LEU A 33 -22.66 -22.02 7.43
CA LEU A 33 -22.29 -22.72 6.22
C LEU A 33 -20.90 -22.20 5.82
N ARG A 34 -19.86 -22.73 6.46
CA ARG A 34 -18.50 -22.80 5.94
C ARG A 34 -18.54 -23.77 4.75
N SER A 35 -19.25 -23.35 3.71
CA SER A 35 -19.39 -24.12 2.48
C SER A 35 -18.26 -23.70 1.55
N ASP A 36 -17.28 -24.58 1.40
CA ASP A 36 -16.40 -24.77 0.23
C ASP A 36 -15.92 -23.50 -0.52
N SER A 37 -15.62 -22.41 0.21
CA SER A 37 -15.23 -21.11 -0.34
C SER A 37 -14.02 -21.19 -1.28
N ASP A 38 -13.15 -22.17 -1.04
CA ASP A 38 -11.89 -22.32 -1.76
C ASP A 38 -12.06 -22.98 -3.13
N ARG A 39 -13.06 -23.87 -3.30
CA ARG A 39 -13.36 -24.47 -4.61
C ARG A 39 -14.14 -23.52 -5.49
N PHE A 40 -15.18 -22.88 -4.94
CA PHE A 40 -15.96 -21.88 -5.66
C PHE A 40 -15.13 -20.63 -5.99
N GLY A 41 -14.22 -20.22 -5.09
CA GLY A 41 -13.31 -19.11 -5.34
C GLY A 41 -12.38 -19.35 -6.54
N ARG A 42 -11.76 -20.54 -6.63
CA ARG A 42 -10.92 -20.89 -7.80
C ARG A 42 -11.71 -21.01 -9.09
N PHE A 43 -12.95 -21.50 -9.01
CA PHE A 43 -13.87 -21.56 -10.16
C PHE A 43 -14.24 -20.16 -10.64
N ALA A 44 -14.67 -19.26 -9.75
CA ALA A 44 -15.01 -17.88 -10.06
C ALA A 44 -13.83 -17.11 -10.67
N GLU A 45 -12.61 -17.31 -10.18
CA GLU A 45 -11.40 -16.68 -10.72
C GLU A 45 -11.08 -17.15 -12.15
N THR A 46 -11.31 -18.43 -12.42
CA THR A 46 -11.14 -19.00 -13.76
C THR A 46 -12.24 -18.50 -14.69
N PHE A 47 -13.48 -18.44 -14.21
CA PHE A 47 -14.63 -17.94 -14.96
C PHE A 47 -14.50 -16.44 -15.29
N ALA A 48 -14.01 -15.63 -14.35
CA ALA A 48 -13.72 -14.20 -14.55
C ALA A 48 -12.64 -13.99 -15.63
N ARG A 49 -11.54 -14.76 -15.57
CA ARG A 49 -10.50 -14.72 -16.62
C ARG A 49 -11.03 -15.19 -17.97
N PHE A 50 -11.92 -16.17 -17.98
CA PHE A 50 -12.54 -16.70 -19.19
C PHE A 50 -13.48 -15.68 -19.87
N MET A 51 -14.36 -15.04 -19.09
CA MET A 51 -15.29 -14.00 -19.58
C MET A 51 -14.57 -12.73 -20.07
N GLY A 52 -13.41 -12.39 -19.50
CA GLY A 52 -12.62 -11.22 -19.91
C GLY A 52 -11.83 -11.38 -21.20
N THR A 53 -11.86 -12.56 -21.83
CA THR A 53 -11.06 -12.86 -23.03
C THR A 53 -11.92 -12.75 -24.30
N ALA A 54 -11.43 -12.06 -25.35
CA ALA A 54 -12.12 -11.93 -26.64
C ALA A 54 -12.45 -13.28 -27.32
N ARG A 55 -11.72 -14.34 -26.97
CA ARG A 55 -11.95 -15.72 -27.45
C ARG A 55 -13.31 -16.28 -27.00
N PHE A 56 -13.81 -15.91 -25.82
CA PHE A 56 -15.11 -16.39 -25.33
C PHE A 56 -16.25 -15.91 -26.24
N LEU A 57 -16.27 -14.61 -26.55
CA LEU A 57 -17.26 -14.02 -27.44
C LEU A 57 -17.21 -14.67 -28.82
N MET A 58 -16.01 -14.91 -29.37
CA MET A 58 -15.85 -15.58 -30.65
C MET A 58 -16.47 -16.98 -30.67
N TRP A 59 -16.18 -17.82 -29.66
CA TRP A 59 -16.78 -19.16 -29.56
C TRP A 59 -18.30 -19.13 -29.39
N MET A 60 -18.83 -18.20 -28.58
CA MET A 60 -20.28 -18.02 -28.41
C MET A 60 -20.96 -17.59 -29.71
N THR A 61 -20.36 -16.68 -30.47
CA THR A 61 -20.88 -16.28 -31.78
C THR A 61 -20.86 -17.44 -32.77
N ILE A 62 -19.77 -18.20 -32.83
CA ILE A 62 -19.67 -19.40 -33.68
C ILE A 62 -20.76 -20.42 -33.30
N PHE A 63 -20.97 -20.66 -32.00
CA PHE A 63 -22.01 -21.57 -31.52
C PHE A 63 -23.40 -21.14 -32.00
N VAL A 64 -23.75 -19.86 -31.87
CA VAL A 64 -25.04 -19.32 -32.34
C VAL A 64 -25.18 -19.48 -33.86
N ILE A 65 -24.14 -19.14 -34.63
CA ILE A 65 -24.16 -19.29 -36.10
C ILE A 65 -24.35 -20.75 -36.49
N VAL A 66 -23.63 -21.68 -35.88
CA VAL A 66 -23.74 -23.11 -36.15
C VAL A 66 -25.14 -23.63 -35.79
N TRP A 67 -25.69 -23.22 -34.65
CA TRP A 67 -27.05 -23.60 -34.24
C TRP A 67 -28.10 -23.16 -35.26
N VAL A 68 -28.03 -21.89 -35.67
CA VAL A 68 -28.94 -21.32 -36.67
C VAL A 68 -28.75 -22.03 -38.01
N ALA A 69 -27.50 -22.25 -38.44
CA ALA A 69 -27.20 -22.93 -39.71
C ALA A 69 -27.77 -24.36 -39.76
N ILE A 70 -27.59 -25.15 -38.70
CA ILE A 70 -28.13 -26.51 -38.60
C ILE A 70 -29.67 -26.51 -38.70
N ASN A 71 -30.34 -25.58 -38.01
CA ASN A 71 -31.80 -25.47 -38.02
C ASN A 71 -32.37 -24.92 -39.33
N VAL A 72 -31.67 -23.99 -39.98
CA VAL A 72 -32.10 -23.38 -41.26
C VAL A 72 -31.92 -24.35 -42.42
N VAL A 73 -30.76 -25.02 -42.49
CA VAL A 73 -30.48 -26.04 -43.52
C VAL A 73 -31.38 -27.26 -43.34
N GLY A 74 -31.95 -27.46 -42.15
CA GLY A 74 -32.82 -28.60 -41.86
C GLY A 74 -32.05 -29.90 -42.01
N LEU A 75 -30.86 -29.96 -41.40
CA LEU A 75 -30.07 -31.19 -41.37
C LEU A 75 -30.97 -32.29 -40.77
N PHE A 76 -31.23 -33.36 -41.53
CA PHE A 76 -32.18 -34.46 -41.24
C PHE A 76 -33.68 -34.24 -41.57
N GLY A 77 -34.08 -33.17 -42.26
CA GLY A 77 -35.49 -32.94 -42.64
C GLY A 77 -36.43 -32.61 -41.47
N LEU A 78 -35.90 -32.61 -40.24
CA LEU A 78 -36.58 -32.14 -39.04
C LEU A 78 -36.03 -30.75 -38.66
N ARG A 79 -36.93 -29.76 -38.59
CA ARG A 79 -36.61 -28.44 -38.04
C ARG A 79 -36.75 -28.50 -36.52
N TRP A 80 -35.65 -28.75 -35.82
CA TRP A 80 -35.65 -28.95 -34.37
C TRP A 80 -35.99 -27.67 -33.58
N ASP A 81 -35.61 -26.51 -34.12
CA ASP A 81 -35.85 -25.18 -33.55
C ASP A 81 -36.21 -24.18 -34.68
N PRO A 82 -37.46 -24.18 -35.18
CA PRO A 82 -37.92 -23.25 -36.20
C PRO A 82 -37.86 -21.79 -35.71
N TYR A 83 -37.75 -20.83 -36.64
CA TYR A 83 -37.86 -19.41 -36.33
C TYR A 83 -39.14 -19.14 -35.51
N PRO A 84 -39.07 -18.53 -34.31
CA PRO A 84 -38.05 -17.61 -33.80
C PRO A 84 -36.96 -18.20 -32.86
N PHE A 85 -36.61 -19.49 -32.99
CA PHE A 85 -35.57 -20.17 -32.19
C PHE A 85 -35.87 -20.20 -30.67
N ILE A 86 -36.96 -20.86 -30.29
CA ILE A 86 -37.42 -20.92 -28.89
C ILE A 86 -36.43 -21.63 -27.97
N LEU A 87 -35.76 -22.68 -28.46
CA LEU A 87 -34.83 -23.46 -27.64
C LEU A 87 -33.56 -22.67 -27.36
N LEU A 88 -33.04 -21.95 -28.36
CA LEU A 88 -31.90 -21.05 -28.20
C LEU A 88 -32.22 -19.93 -27.20
N ASN A 89 -33.41 -19.33 -27.29
CA ASN A 89 -33.85 -18.31 -26.34
C ASN A 89 -34.01 -18.87 -24.92
N LEU A 90 -34.54 -20.08 -24.78
CA LEU A 90 -34.66 -20.74 -23.47
C LEU A 90 -33.29 -20.96 -22.86
N PHE A 91 -32.32 -21.43 -23.66
CA PHE A 91 -30.94 -21.63 -23.21
C PHE A 91 -30.29 -20.34 -22.73
N PHE A 92 -30.41 -19.24 -23.49
CA PHE A 92 -29.90 -17.93 -23.06
C PHE A 92 -30.58 -17.42 -21.79
N SER A 93 -31.89 -17.65 -21.66
CA SER A 93 -32.66 -17.25 -20.48
C SER A 93 -32.19 -18.00 -19.23
N THR A 94 -31.99 -19.32 -19.35
CA THR A 94 -31.42 -20.14 -18.26
C THR A 94 -29.97 -19.75 -17.96
N GLN A 95 -29.16 -19.46 -18.98
CA GLN A 95 -27.78 -19.03 -18.83
C GLN A 95 -27.68 -17.73 -18.02
N ALA A 96 -28.50 -16.74 -18.33
CA ALA A 96 -28.57 -15.50 -17.56
C ALA A 96 -29.04 -15.74 -16.12
N SER A 97 -30.04 -16.59 -15.92
CA SER A 97 -30.58 -16.92 -14.59
C SER A 97 -29.54 -17.58 -13.67
N TYR A 98 -28.73 -18.50 -14.19
CA TYR A 98 -27.65 -19.13 -13.41
C TYR A 98 -26.41 -18.25 -13.27
N ALA A 99 -26.17 -17.32 -14.21
CA ALA A 99 -25.05 -16.39 -14.12
C ALA A 99 -25.18 -15.45 -12.91
N ALA A 100 -26.38 -14.94 -12.61
CA ALA A 100 -26.61 -14.00 -11.52
C ALA A 100 -26.09 -14.48 -10.13
N PRO A 101 -26.47 -15.66 -9.61
CA PRO A 101 -25.95 -16.14 -8.33
C PRO A 101 -24.43 -16.38 -8.36
N LEU A 102 -23.90 -16.85 -9.49
CA LEU A 102 -22.47 -17.11 -9.65
C LEU A 102 -21.66 -15.81 -9.63
N ILE A 103 -22.16 -14.77 -10.30
CA ILE A 103 -21.59 -13.42 -10.29
C ILE A 103 -21.65 -12.82 -8.88
N LEU A 104 -22.77 -12.97 -8.16
CA LEU A 104 -22.90 -12.48 -6.78
C LEU A 104 -21.86 -13.10 -5.85
N LEU A 105 -21.60 -14.41 -5.98
CA LEU A 105 -20.56 -15.08 -5.21
C LEU A 105 -19.15 -14.60 -5.59
N ALA A 106 -18.89 -14.38 -6.87
CA ALA A 106 -17.62 -13.84 -7.35
C ALA A 106 -17.39 -12.42 -6.82
N GLN A 107 -18.44 -11.58 -6.81
CA GLN A 107 -18.40 -10.21 -6.33
C GLN A 107 -18.19 -10.12 -4.81
N ASN A 108 -18.88 -10.94 -4.01
CA ASN A 108 -18.67 -10.99 -2.55
C ASN A 108 -17.19 -11.26 -2.22
N ARG A 109 -16.56 -12.19 -2.94
CA ARG A 109 -15.15 -12.51 -2.72
C ARG A 109 -14.20 -11.41 -3.18
N GLN A 110 -14.54 -10.70 -4.27
CA GLN A 110 -13.77 -9.54 -4.71
C GLN A 110 -13.84 -8.43 -3.65
N ALA A 111 -15.04 -8.14 -3.14
CA ALA A 111 -15.25 -7.17 -2.07
C ALA A 111 -14.49 -7.53 -0.78
N ASP A 112 -14.42 -8.81 -0.41
CA ASP A 112 -13.64 -9.27 0.74
C ASP A 112 -12.13 -9.02 0.55
N ARG A 113 -11.58 -9.32 -0.63
CA ARG A 113 -10.17 -9.03 -0.95
C ARG A 113 -9.90 -7.52 -0.96
N ASP A 114 -10.78 -6.75 -1.60
CA ASP A 114 -10.65 -5.30 -1.68
C ASP A 114 -10.69 -4.68 -0.28
N ARG A 115 -11.53 -5.20 0.62
CA ARG A 115 -11.59 -4.80 2.03
C ARG A 115 -10.27 -5.06 2.75
N VAL A 116 -9.69 -6.25 2.64
CA VAL A 116 -8.39 -6.57 3.25
C VAL A 116 -7.28 -5.69 2.68
N GLY A 117 -7.31 -5.43 1.37
CA GLY A 117 -6.39 -4.50 0.71
C GLY A 117 -6.48 -3.10 1.31
N LEU A 118 -7.69 -2.57 1.46
CA LEU A 118 -7.93 -1.25 2.06
C LEU A 118 -7.50 -1.17 3.53
N GLU A 119 -7.71 -2.23 4.31
CA GLU A 119 -7.25 -2.29 5.71
C GLU A 119 -5.72 -2.27 5.81
N GLN A 120 -5.03 -3.00 4.92
CA GLN A 120 -3.57 -2.98 4.84
C GLN A 120 -3.03 -1.63 4.37
N ASP A 121 -3.69 -1.02 3.39
CA ASP A 121 -3.31 0.29 2.86
C ASP A 121 -3.40 1.37 3.94
N ARG A 122 -4.51 1.40 4.68
CA ARG A 122 -4.66 2.28 5.86
C ARG A 122 -3.55 2.08 6.88
N SER A 123 -3.22 0.83 7.21
CA SER A 123 -2.14 0.55 8.18
C SER A 123 -0.76 0.98 7.65
N ARG A 124 -0.52 0.90 6.35
CA ARG A 124 0.70 1.41 5.72
C ARG A 124 0.75 2.92 5.74
N ASP A 125 -0.36 3.59 5.44
CA ASP A 125 -0.45 5.05 5.47
C ASP A 125 -0.20 5.61 6.87
N GLU A 126 -0.77 4.99 7.91
CA GLU A 126 -0.51 5.35 9.30
C GLU A 126 0.98 5.24 9.65
N ARG A 127 1.65 4.17 9.19
CA ARG A 127 3.10 3.99 9.40
C ARG A 127 3.93 5.00 8.61
N ASN A 128 3.57 5.26 7.35
CA ASN A 128 4.25 6.25 6.52
C ASN A 128 4.14 7.66 7.12
N LEU A 129 2.98 8.00 7.68
CA LEU A 129 2.78 9.25 8.39
C LEU A 129 3.67 9.33 9.64
N ALA A 130 3.70 8.27 10.46
CA ALA A 130 4.57 8.21 11.64
C ALA A 130 6.07 8.30 11.28
N ASP A 131 6.51 7.62 10.22
CA ASP A 131 7.88 7.67 9.72
C ASP A 131 8.23 9.08 9.22
N THR A 132 7.29 9.75 8.53
CA THR A 132 7.46 11.12 8.05
C THR A 132 7.56 12.10 9.23
N GLU A 133 6.72 11.95 10.26
CA GLU A 133 6.79 12.75 11.47
C GLU A 133 8.11 12.54 12.22
N PHE A 134 8.56 11.28 12.31
CA PHE A 134 9.85 10.94 12.91
C PHE A 134 11.01 11.59 12.16
N LEU A 135 11.09 11.40 10.84
CA LEU A 135 12.13 12.00 10.00
C LEU A 135 12.10 13.53 10.08
N THR A 136 10.91 14.14 10.12
CA THR A 136 10.78 15.61 10.26
C THR A 136 11.34 16.08 11.61
N ARG A 137 11.08 15.34 12.69
CA ARG A 137 11.61 15.64 14.02
C ARG A 137 13.12 15.46 14.08
N GLU A 138 13.64 14.39 13.50
CA GLU A 138 15.08 14.13 13.43
C GLU A 138 15.80 15.18 12.57
N VAL A 139 15.23 15.59 11.43
CA VAL A 139 15.81 16.68 10.62
C VAL A 139 15.78 18.00 11.38
N ALA A 140 14.73 18.28 12.15
CA ALA A 140 14.65 19.48 12.98
C ALA A 140 15.70 19.47 14.11
N SER A 141 15.90 18.32 14.80
CA SER A 141 16.92 18.19 15.85
C SER A 141 18.33 18.29 15.27
N LEU A 142 18.61 17.63 14.15
CA LEU A 142 19.88 17.72 13.42
C LEU A 142 20.17 19.17 12.99
N ARG A 143 19.16 19.89 12.49
CA ARG A 143 19.30 21.31 12.11
C ARG A 143 19.64 22.20 13.31
N LEU A 144 19.07 21.95 14.49
CA LEU A 144 19.37 22.70 15.71
C LEU A 144 20.80 22.41 16.20
N ALA A 145 21.20 21.14 16.25
CA ALA A 145 22.56 20.75 16.59
C ALA A 145 23.61 21.38 15.64
N LEU A 146 23.36 21.35 14.33
CA LEU A 146 24.24 22.01 13.34
C LEU A 146 24.28 23.53 13.48
N ARG A 147 23.18 24.17 13.92
CA ARG A 147 23.12 25.61 14.17
C ARG A 147 23.94 26.02 15.39
N GLU A 148 23.90 25.23 16.46
CA GLU A 148 24.69 25.45 17.67
C GLU A 148 26.18 25.25 17.41
N GLN A 149 26.54 24.34 16.50
CA GLN A 149 27.89 24.21 15.96
C GLN A 149 28.14 25.29 14.89
N ALA A 150 28.10 26.55 15.33
CA ALA A 150 28.25 27.84 14.64
C ALA A 150 28.99 27.83 13.29
N THR A 151 28.45 27.18 12.26
CA THR A 151 29.24 26.82 11.08
C THR A 151 29.72 28.04 10.32
N ARG A 152 28.95 29.12 10.29
CA ARG A 152 29.35 30.32 9.53
C ARG A 152 30.41 31.15 10.24
N ASP A 153 30.20 31.45 11.52
CA ASP A 153 31.11 32.34 12.24
C ASP A 153 32.39 31.60 12.66
N PHE A 154 32.28 30.30 12.99
CA PHE A 154 33.44 29.43 13.24
C PHE A 154 34.25 29.16 11.96
N VAL A 155 33.61 28.77 10.83
CA VAL A 155 34.36 28.56 9.58
C VAL A 155 34.99 29.87 9.11
N ARG A 156 34.35 31.02 9.36
CA ARG A 156 34.91 32.33 9.02
C ARG A 156 36.06 32.75 9.93
N SER A 157 36.00 32.46 11.22
CA SER A 157 37.11 32.74 12.14
C SER A 157 38.30 31.85 11.83
N GLU A 158 38.08 30.55 11.62
CA GLU A 158 39.17 29.63 11.28
C GLU A 158 39.80 29.93 9.92
N LEU A 159 39.00 30.31 8.92
CA LEU A 159 39.57 30.77 7.64
C LEU A 159 40.42 32.03 7.80
N ARG A 160 40.05 32.95 8.71
CA ARG A 160 40.85 34.15 8.99
C ARG A 160 42.12 33.84 9.76
N ASP A 161 42.04 32.99 10.77
CA ASP A 161 43.21 32.56 11.54
C ASP A 161 44.19 31.83 10.63
N LEU A 162 43.73 30.89 9.81
CA LEU A 162 44.57 30.19 8.84
C LEU A 162 45.16 31.14 7.78
N LEU A 163 44.39 32.11 7.27
CA LEU A 163 44.90 33.14 6.36
C LEU A 163 45.98 34.00 7.02
N GLY A 164 45.76 34.42 8.27
CA GLY A 164 46.73 35.18 9.05
C GLY A 164 48.03 34.41 9.28
N GLU A 165 47.92 33.11 9.63
CA GLU A 165 49.08 32.23 9.79
C GLU A 165 49.91 32.09 8.51
N LEU A 166 49.25 32.00 7.35
CA LEU A 166 49.94 31.93 6.05
C LEU A 166 50.61 33.25 5.69
N GLU A 167 49.98 34.39 6.00
CA GLU A 167 50.56 35.71 5.76
C GLU A 167 51.75 35.98 6.68
N GLU A 168 51.68 35.59 7.95
CA GLU A 168 52.80 35.65 8.89
C GLU A 168 53.97 34.75 8.45
N ARG A 169 53.69 33.54 7.96
CA ARG A 169 54.72 32.66 7.36
C ARG A 169 55.30 33.23 6.07
N ALA A 170 54.50 33.93 5.27
CA ALA A 170 54.99 34.64 4.09
C ALA A 170 55.85 35.85 4.47
N LEU A 171 55.54 36.52 5.59
CA LEU A 171 56.31 37.64 6.14
C LEU A 171 57.65 37.17 6.74
N ILE A 172 57.67 36.00 7.37
CA ILE A 172 58.87 35.39 7.98
C ILE A 172 59.76 34.73 6.93
N ARG A 173 59.26 34.41 5.73
CA ARG A 173 60.12 34.06 4.58
C ARG A 173 60.81 35.35 4.10
N PRO A 174 62.12 35.54 4.39
CA PRO A 174 62.81 36.67 3.78
C PRO A 174 62.79 36.40 2.29
N LEU A 175 62.49 37.44 1.49
CA LEU A 175 62.81 37.48 0.07
C LEU A 175 64.34 37.39 -0.09
N GLY A 176 64.87 36.21 0.13
CA GLY A 176 66.25 35.82 -0.05
C GLY A 176 66.33 34.86 -1.22
N ASP A 177 66.07 35.37 -2.42
CA ASP A 177 66.77 34.86 -3.59
C ASP A 177 66.94 36.01 -4.60
N GLY A 178 68.14 36.57 -4.61
CA GLY A 178 68.62 37.36 -5.73
C GLY A 178 69.14 36.43 -6.80
N GLY A 179 68.46 36.38 -7.95
CA GLY A 179 69.01 35.90 -9.23
C GLY A 179 69.23 37.08 -10.19
N PRO A 180 70.25 37.05 -11.07
CA PRO A 180 71.18 38.17 -11.26
C PRO A 180 70.72 39.23 -12.27
N ALA A 181 71.05 40.50 -11.98
CA ALA A 181 71.06 41.55 -12.98
C ALA A 181 72.31 41.39 -13.89
N PRO A 182 72.18 41.49 -15.23
CA PRO A 182 73.31 41.35 -16.14
C PRO A 182 74.30 42.50 -15.97
N LYS A 183 75.57 42.16 -15.74
CA LYS A 183 76.69 43.10 -15.73
C LYS A 183 77.10 43.39 -17.17
N HIS A 184 77.05 44.66 -17.58
CA HIS A 184 77.82 45.12 -18.74
C HIS A 184 79.03 45.92 -18.20
N PRO A 185 80.28 45.48 -18.44
CA PRO A 185 81.46 46.22 -18.05
C PRO A 185 81.65 47.44 -18.97
N ALA A 186 81.96 48.58 -18.36
CA ALA A 186 82.46 49.76 -19.04
C ALA A 186 83.99 49.69 -19.10
N THR A 187 84.54 49.70 -20.31
CA THR A 187 85.86 50.17 -20.80
C THR A 187 85.86 49.81 -22.29
N ASP A 188 86.16 50.67 -23.26
CA ASP A 188 87.08 51.80 -23.37
C ASP A 188 86.52 52.77 -24.45
#